data_AF-A0A0E3Q5T7-F1
#
_entry.id   AF-A0A0E3Q5T7-F1
#
_cell.length_a   1.000
_cell.length_b   1.000
_cell.length_c   1.000
_cell.angle_alpha   90.00
_cell.angle_beta   90.00
_cell.angle_gamma   90.00
#
_symmetry.space_group_name_H-M   'P 1'
#
loop_
_entity.id
_entity.type
_entity.pdbx_description
1 polymer ?
#
loop_
_entity_poly.entity_id
_entity_poly.type
_entity_poly.pdbx_seq_one_letter_code
_entity_poly.pdbx_strand_id
1 'polypeptide(L)'
;MLQLIAKNEGIIQRDLAKKMDMRPSSMTEALGRLEQLNLILRKRDEKDQRSMHIYLTDKGREIVEDTVRSEEEFMKKFTDIVFREISEEEIEKMLAITSKLCKSLDTLDLKEPKDCSEECCQ
;
A
#
# COMPACT_ATOMS: atom_id res chain seq x y z
N MET A 1 3.54 1.92 3.91
CA MET A 1 2.74 2.02 5.16
C MET A 1 2.17 3.43 5.39
N LEU A 2 2.99 4.49 5.51
CA LEU A 2 2.49 5.85 5.79
C LEU A 2 1.49 6.38 4.74
N GLN A 3 1.76 6.19 3.44
CA GLN A 3 0.81 6.53 2.37
C GLN A 3 -0.55 5.80 2.52
N LEU A 4 -0.55 4.55 2.99
CA LEU A 4 -1.79 3.79 3.20
C LEU A 4 -2.59 4.35 4.39
N ILE A 5 -1.91 4.74 5.46
CA ILE A 5 -2.52 5.42 6.61
C ILE A 5 -3.06 6.78 6.17
N ALA A 6 -2.31 7.58 5.39
CA ALA A 6 -2.75 8.87 4.87
C ALA A 6 -4.08 8.77 4.10
N LYS A 7 -4.23 7.72 3.28
CA LYS A 7 -5.45 7.44 2.49
C LYS A 7 -6.61 6.91 3.34
N ASN A 8 -6.35 6.46 4.56
CA ASN A 8 -7.32 5.81 5.44
C ASN A 8 -7.13 6.33 6.88
N GLU A 9 -7.26 7.63 7.10
CA GLU A 9 -7.10 8.22 8.43
C GLU A 9 -8.03 7.57 9.45
N GLY A 10 -7.48 7.18 10.60
CA GLY A 10 -8.21 6.43 11.60
C GLY A 10 -8.43 4.96 11.24
N ILE A 11 -7.64 4.38 10.32
CA ILE A 11 -7.69 2.93 10.09
C ILE A 11 -7.37 2.17 11.37
N ILE A 12 -8.14 1.12 11.63
CA ILE A 12 -7.90 0.23 12.78
C ILE A 12 -6.67 -0.62 12.49
N GLN A 13 -5.78 -0.76 13.47
CA GLN A 13 -4.52 -1.50 13.32
C GLN A 13 -4.71 -2.92 12.77
N ARG A 14 -5.75 -3.64 13.19
CA ARG A 14 -6.07 -4.99 12.67
C ARG A 14 -6.35 -4.96 11.17
N ASP A 15 -7.08 -3.96 10.70
CA ASP A 15 -7.46 -3.87 9.30
C ASP A 15 -6.28 -3.38 8.45
N LEU A 16 -5.42 -2.51 9.01
CA LEU A 16 -4.15 -2.16 8.40
C LEU A 16 -3.24 -3.40 8.26
N ALA A 17 -3.19 -4.27 9.27
CA ALA A 17 -2.43 -5.52 9.23
C ALA A 17 -2.89 -6.43 8.09
N LYS A 18 -4.22 -6.61 7.95
CA LYS A 18 -4.82 -7.35 6.84
C LYS A 18 -4.50 -6.72 5.48
N LYS A 19 -4.67 -5.41 5.33
CA LYS A 19 -4.42 -4.71 4.06
C LYS A 19 -2.97 -4.79 3.58
N MET A 20 -2.01 -4.94 4.50
CA MET A 20 -0.59 -5.08 4.14
C MET A 20 -0.08 -6.51 4.27
N ASP A 21 -0.96 -7.50 4.46
CA ASP A 21 -0.62 -8.91 4.67
C ASP A 21 0.48 -9.11 5.75
N MET A 22 0.31 -8.42 6.88
CA MET A 22 1.25 -8.45 8.01
C MET A 22 0.66 -9.17 9.21
N ARG A 23 1.50 -9.98 9.88
CA ARG A 23 1.15 -10.55 11.19
C ARG A 23 0.87 -9.43 12.22
N PRO A 24 -0.11 -9.58 13.12
CA PRO A 24 -0.46 -8.54 14.10
C PRO A 24 0.70 -8.07 14.99
N SER A 25 1.58 -8.99 15.38
CA SER A 25 2.78 -8.68 16.17
C SER A 25 3.75 -7.79 15.41
N SER A 26 4.07 -8.15 14.16
CA SER A 26 4.93 -7.37 13.27
C SER A 26 4.33 -5.99 12.96
N MET A 27 3.01 -5.91 12.78
CA MET A 27 2.32 -4.62 12.61
C MET A 27 2.48 -3.75 13.86
N THR A 28 2.34 -4.32 15.06
CA THR A 28 2.49 -3.59 16.32
C THR A 28 3.89 -2.99 16.46
N GLU A 29 4.93 -3.77 16.15
CA GLU A 29 6.33 -3.34 16.17
C GLU A 29 6.62 -2.26 15.12
N ALA A 30 6.15 -2.46 13.89
CA ALA A 30 6.33 -1.49 12.81
C ALA A 30 5.70 -0.13 13.15
N LEU A 31 4.45 -0.13 13.61
CA LEU A 31 3.79 1.07 14.08
C LEU A 31 4.51 1.66 15.32
N GLY A 32 5.15 0.82 16.14
CA GLY A 32 5.85 1.28 17.35
C GLY A 32 7.03 2.15 16.99
N ARG A 33 7.78 1.73 15.98
CA ARG A 33 8.87 2.51 15.40
C ARG A 33 8.37 3.81 14.76
N LEU A 34 7.26 3.77 14.03
CA LEU A 34 6.69 4.98 13.41
C LEU A 34 6.19 6.00 14.44
N GLU A 35 5.63 5.53 15.55
CA GLU A 35 5.19 6.37 16.67
C GLU A 35 6.39 6.97 17.43
N GLN A 36 7.44 6.19 17.66
CA GLN A 36 8.72 6.69 18.22
C GLN A 36 9.36 7.78 17.36
N LEU A 37 9.21 7.69 16.03
CA LEU A 37 9.68 8.72 15.10
C LEU A 37 8.77 9.95 15.02
N ASN A 38 7.67 9.97 15.80
CA ASN A 38 6.62 10.97 15.79
C ASN A 38 6.00 11.16 14.39
N LEU A 39 5.78 10.06 13.67
CA LEU A 39 5.16 10.08 12.34
C LEU A 39 3.68 9.74 12.41
N ILE A 40 3.30 8.89 13.36
CA ILE A 40 1.92 8.49 13.60
C ILE A 40 1.53 8.74 15.05
N LEU A 41 0.24 8.78 15.29
CA LEU A 41 -0.36 8.73 16.62
C LEU A 41 -1.37 7.59 16.66
N ARG A 42 -1.42 6.87 17.79
CA ARG A 42 -2.44 5.85 18.01
C ARG A 42 -3.41 6.26 19.10
N LYS A 43 -4.70 6.12 18.84
CA LYS A 43 -5.79 6.38 19.78
C LYS A 43 -6.58 5.11 20.02
N ARG A 44 -6.92 4.83 21.28
CA ARG A 44 -7.90 3.79 21.61
C ARG A 44 -9.26 4.21 21.10
N ASP A 45 -10.01 3.26 20.56
CA ASP A 45 -11.43 3.46 20.25
C ASP A 45 -12.20 3.67 21.58
N GLU A 46 -13.12 4.64 21.59
CA GLU A 46 -13.92 5.00 22.76
C GLU A 46 -14.98 3.95 23.11
N LYS A 47 -15.45 3.20 22.10
CA LYS A 47 -16.47 2.14 22.20
C LYS A 47 -15.84 0.76 22.41
N ASP A 48 -14.68 0.51 21.83
CA ASP A 48 -13.91 -0.73 22.01
C ASP A 48 -12.45 -0.45 22.35
N GLN A 49 -12.11 -0.44 23.65
CA GLN A 49 -10.74 -0.18 24.09
C GLN A 49 -9.69 -1.22 23.63
N ARG A 50 -10.12 -2.33 23.00
CA ARG A 50 -9.21 -3.30 22.38
C ARG A 50 -8.77 -2.89 20.98
N SER A 51 -9.44 -1.90 20.39
CA SER A 51 -9.18 -1.40 19.04
C SER A 51 -8.34 -0.11 19.10
N MET A 52 -7.33 -0.04 18.23
CA MET A 52 -6.44 1.13 18.09
C MET A 52 -6.62 1.74 16.70
N HIS A 53 -7.03 3.00 16.66
CA HIS A 53 -7.06 3.82 15.46
C HIS A 53 -5.71 4.50 15.24
N ILE A 54 -5.28 4.53 13.99
CA ILE A 54 -3.99 5.08 13.59
C ILE A 54 -4.22 6.33 12.74
N TYR A 55 -3.52 7.40 13.08
CA TYR A 55 -3.57 8.67 12.34
C TYR A 55 -2.15 9.15 12.06
N LEU A 56 -1.98 9.95 11.01
CA LEU A 56 -0.74 10.66 10.81
C LEU A 56 -0.66 11.89 11.73
N THR A 57 0.56 12.13 12.23
CA THR A 57 0.94 13.45 12.76
C THR A 57 1.23 14.40 11.60
N ASP A 58 1.40 15.69 11.89
CA ASP A 58 1.79 16.68 10.88
C ASP A 58 3.14 16.32 10.23
N LYS A 59 4.12 15.88 11.03
CA LYS A 59 5.41 15.38 10.52
C LYS A 59 5.23 14.14 9.63
N GLY A 60 4.30 13.26 9.98
CA GLY A 60 3.95 12.10 9.14
C GLY A 60 3.34 12.49 7.81
N ARG A 61 2.48 13.52 7.79
CA ARG A 61 1.89 14.07 6.55
C ARG A 61 2.95 14.69 5.66
N GLU A 62 3.84 15.50 6.22
CA GLU A 62 4.95 16.13 5.49
C GLU A 62 5.83 15.08 4.78
N ILE A 63 6.20 13.99 5.47
CA ILE A 63 6.96 12.90 4.84
C ILE A 63 6.18 12.26 3.67
N VAL A 64 4.89 12.04 3.82
CA VAL A 64 4.06 11.47 2.74
C VAL A 64 4.02 12.41 1.55
N GLU A 65 3.81 13.70 1.78
CA GLU A 65 3.77 14.73 0.72
C GLU A 65 5.11 14.84 0.00
N ASP A 66 6.23 14.88 0.72
CA ASP A 66 7.55 14.92 0.11
C ASP A 66 7.88 13.65 -0.67
N THR A 67 7.45 12.48 -0.16
CA THR A 67 7.60 11.21 -0.88
C THR A 67 6.83 11.26 -2.20
N VAL A 68 5.55 11.68 -2.17
CA VAL A 68 4.71 11.80 -3.38
C VAL A 68 5.33 12.77 -4.37
N ARG A 69 5.79 13.95 -3.92
CA ARG A 69 6.45 14.92 -4.80
C ARG A 69 7.70 14.34 -5.45
N SER A 70 8.53 13.63 -4.67
CA SER A 70 9.74 12.99 -5.20
C SER A 70 9.43 11.88 -6.20
N GLU A 71 8.37 11.10 -5.95
CA GLU A 71 7.89 10.05 -6.85
C GLU A 71 7.37 10.66 -8.17
N GLU A 72 6.61 11.75 -8.12
CA GLU A 72 6.12 12.46 -9.31
C GLU A 72 7.28 13.01 -10.16
N GLU A 73 8.25 13.66 -9.54
CA GLU A 73 9.43 14.17 -10.23
C GLU A 73 10.28 13.04 -10.85
N PHE A 74 10.45 11.95 -10.11
CA PHE A 74 11.15 10.78 -10.60
C PHE A 74 10.41 10.15 -11.78
N MET A 75 9.10 9.92 -11.65
CA MET A 75 8.28 9.30 -12.68
C MET A 75 8.23 10.13 -13.96
N LYS A 76 8.18 11.46 -13.85
CA LYS A 76 8.28 12.36 -15.00
C LYS A 76 9.61 12.17 -15.74
N LYS A 77 10.73 12.27 -15.02
CA LYS A 77 12.07 12.07 -15.60
C LYS A 77 12.25 10.67 -16.19
N PHE A 78 11.75 9.67 -15.49
CA PHE A 78 11.81 8.28 -15.94
C PHE A 78 11.04 8.10 -17.26
N THR A 79 9.82 8.62 -17.34
CA THR A 79 9.00 8.55 -18.55
C THR A 79 9.69 9.28 -19.71
N ASP A 80 10.22 10.48 -19.47
CA ASP A 80 10.94 11.28 -20.48
C ASP A 80 12.23 10.60 -20.99
N ILE A 81 12.83 9.70 -20.21
CA ILE A 81 14.03 8.95 -20.60
C ILE A 81 13.64 7.67 -21.33
N VAL A 82 12.75 6.88 -20.73
CA VAL A 82 12.37 5.56 -21.25
C VAL A 82 11.65 5.67 -22.59
N PHE A 83 10.78 6.67 -22.75
CA PHE A 83 9.98 6.83 -23.96
C PHE A 83 10.57 7.82 -24.96
N ARG A 84 11.77 8.35 -24.71
CA ARG A 84 12.39 9.38 -25.56
C ARG A 84 12.53 8.95 -27.03
N GLU A 85 12.90 7.70 -27.24
CA GLU A 85 13.20 7.14 -28.56
C GLU A 85 12.01 6.33 -29.12
N ILE A 86 10.89 6.30 -28.42
CA ILE A 86 9.72 5.52 -28.80
C ILE A 86 8.70 6.48 -29.43
N SER A 87 8.34 6.22 -30.67
CA SER A 87 7.33 7.01 -31.38
C SER A 87 5.94 6.77 -30.79
N GLU A 88 5.01 7.72 -31.02
CA GLU A 88 3.61 7.58 -30.59
C GLU A 88 2.97 6.30 -31.13
N GLU A 89 3.25 5.93 -32.39
CA GLU A 89 2.76 4.70 -33.02
C GLU A 89 3.26 3.43 -32.31
N GLU A 90 4.53 3.42 -31.87
CA GLU A 90 5.10 2.30 -31.11
C GLU A 90 4.51 2.21 -29.70
N ILE A 91 4.23 3.35 -29.04
CA ILE A 91 3.53 3.39 -27.76
C ILE A 91 2.11 2.82 -27.92
N GLU A 92 1.37 3.22 -28.94
CA GLU A 92 0.04 2.68 -29.23
C GLU A 92 0.06 1.16 -29.45
N LYS A 93 1.02 0.68 -30.24
CA LYS A 93 1.22 -0.77 -30.46
C LYS A 93 1.55 -1.49 -29.15
N MET A 94 2.44 -0.93 -28.34
CA MET A 94 2.81 -1.49 -27.04
C MET A 94 1.60 -1.58 -26.12
N LEU A 95 0.81 -0.51 -25.99
CA LEU A 95 -0.42 -0.48 -25.19
C LEU A 95 -1.45 -1.49 -25.68
N ALA A 96 -1.61 -1.64 -27.00
CA ALA A 96 -2.50 -2.63 -27.58
C ALA A 96 -2.07 -4.06 -27.25
N ILE A 97 -0.76 -4.35 -27.30
CA ILE A 97 -0.20 -5.66 -26.97
C ILE A 97 -0.33 -5.94 -25.47
N THR A 98 0.08 -5.01 -24.59
CA THR A 98 -0.01 -5.20 -23.14
C THR A 98 -1.46 -5.33 -22.67
N SER A 99 -2.41 -4.59 -23.25
CA SER A 99 -3.83 -4.77 -22.97
C SER A 99 -4.33 -6.18 -23.31
N LYS A 100 -3.90 -6.74 -24.45
CA LYS A 100 -4.22 -8.14 -24.81
C LYS A 100 -3.59 -9.13 -23.83
N LEU A 101 -2.35 -8.90 -23.41
CA LEU A 101 -1.66 -9.73 -22.42
C LEU A 101 -2.38 -9.69 -21.07
N CYS A 102 -2.74 -8.51 -20.55
CA CYS A 102 -3.49 -8.38 -19.30
C CYS A 102 -4.80 -9.17 -19.35
N LYS A 103 -5.60 -9.02 -20.43
CA LYS A 103 -6.83 -9.81 -20.62
C LYS A 103 -6.58 -11.31 -20.65
N SER A 104 -5.45 -11.74 -21.22
CA SER A 104 -5.08 -13.16 -21.22
C SER A 104 -4.68 -13.62 -19.81
N LEU A 105 -4.00 -12.78 -19.02
CA LEU A 105 -3.62 -13.10 -17.65
C LEU A 105 -4.83 -13.15 -16.71
N ASP A 106 -5.87 -12.35 -16.94
CA ASP A 106 -7.12 -12.43 -16.17
C ASP A 106 -7.82 -13.81 -16.31
N THR A 107 -7.52 -14.55 -17.38
CA THR A 107 -8.02 -15.93 -17.56
C THR A 107 -7.25 -16.96 -16.75
N LEU A 108 -6.06 -16.61 -16.24
CA LEU A 108 -5.37 -17.38 -15.23
C LEU A 108 -6.02 -17.02 -13.89
N ASP A 109 -7.03 -17.81 -13.52
CA ASP A 109 -7.66 -17.79 -12.19
C ASP A 109 -6.61 -18.22 -11.15
N LEU A 110 -5.68 -17.31 -10.83
CA LEU A 110 -4.75 -17.43 -9.70
C LEU A 110 -5.57 -17.21 -8.43
N LYS A 111 -6.42 -18.19 -8.10
CA LYS A 111 -6.93 -18.33 -6.74
C LYS A 111 -5.72 -18.49 -5.86
N GLU A 112 -5.41 -17.46 -5.07
CA GLU A 112 -4.53 -17.62 -3.94
C GLU A 112 -5.01 -18.84 -3.15
N PRO A 113 -4.11 -19.77 -2.77
CA PRO A 113 -4.51 -20.93 -2.00
C PRO A 113 -5.25 -20.45 -0.75
N LYS A 114 -6.53 -20.83 -0.64
CA LYS A 114 -7.26 -20.69 0.61
C LYS A 114 -6.44 -21.41 1.68
N ASP A 115 -5.94 -20.64 2.63
CA ASP A 115 -5.27 -21.19 3.80
C ASP A 115 -6.26 -22.13 4.51
N CYS A 116 -6.04 -23.44 4.34
CA CYS A 116 -6.74 -24.48 5.07
C CYS A 116 -6.24 -24.44 6.51
N SER A 117 -6.77 -23.53 7.31
CA SER A 117 -6.49 -23.46 8.74
C SER A 117 -7.76 -23.52 9.58
N GLU A 118 -8.70 -24.40 9.26
CA GLU A 118 -9.76 -24.84 10.18
C GLU A 118 -10.09 -26.31 9.92
N GLU A 119 -9.18 -27.21 10.29
CA GLU A 119 -9.48 -28.61 10.68
C GLU A 119 -8.19 -29.29 11.16
N CYS A 120 -7.64 -28.79 12.27
CA CYS A 120 -6.76 -29.62 13.11
C CYS A 120 -6.66 -29.03 14.52
N CYS A 121 -7.68 -29.28 15.33
CA CYS A 121 -7.48 -29.69 16.71
C CYS A 121 -8.78 -30.35 17.19
N GLN A 122 -8.61 -31.60 17.61
CA GLN A 122 -9.54 -32.41 18.38
C GLN A 122 -9.98 -31.71 19.67
#